data_AF-A0A2M7MPD4-F1
#
_entry.id   AF-A0A2M7MPD4-F1
#
_cell.length_a   1.000
_cell.length_b   1.000
_cell.length_c   1.000
_cell.angle_alpha   90.00
_cell.angle_beta   90.00
_cell.angle_gamma   90.00
#
_symmetry.space_group_name_H-M   'P 1'
#
loop_
_entity.id
_entity.type
_entity.pdbx_description
1 polymer ?
#
loop_
_entity_poly.entity_id
_entity_poly.type
_entity_poly.pdbx_seq_one_letter_code
_entity_poly.pdbx_strand_id
1 'polypeptide(L)'
;MFTASPIETLINYSSHWTFNGMIYNFVQILISDNYTIRIICGALYITVYAVLFFSKLDFFKKIYLSIFLLMIFSPIVHPWYLIWFAVLLPITRSFSGLYFVSAVSLTFFTVMNFQTTNNWMEYPVVLLAEYLPIVILFFYEMIKLKFDWNIFERSIPE
;
A
#
# COMPACT_ATOMS: atom_id res chain seq x y z
N MET A 1 2.14 -26.96 -28.02
CA MET A 1 0.75 -27.19 -27.60
C MET A 1 0.56 -26.48 -26.27
N PHE A 2 -0.40 -25.54 -26.17
CA PHE A 2 -0.82 -25.01 -24.87
C PHE A 2 -1.55 -26.14 -24.13
N THR A 3 -0.99 -26.58 -23.00
CA THR A 3 -1.52 -27.70 -22.21
C THR A 3 -2.54 -27.26 -21.16
N ALA A 4 -2.70 -25.95 -20.94
CA ALA A 4 -3.63 -25.37 -19.98
C ALA A 4 -4.64 -24.47 -20.69
N SER A 5 -5.86 -24.43 -20.17
CA SER A 5 -6.87 -23.48 -20.62
C SER A 5 -6.51 -22.04 -20.19
N PRO A 6 -7.03 -21.01 -20.89
CA PRO A 6 -6.85 -19.62 -20.49
C PRO A 6 -7.29 -19.34 -19.04
N ILE A 7 -8.37 -20.00 -18.58
CA ILE A 7 -8.93 -19.82 -17.24
C ILE A 7 -7.99 -20.40 -16.18
N GLU A 8 -7.47 -21.61 -16.39
CA GLU A 8 -6.49 -22.22 -15.48
C GLU A 8 -5.22 -21.37 -15.39
N THR A 9 -4.78 -20.81 -16.51
CA THR A 9 -3.62 -19.90 -16.53
C THR A 9 -3.89 -18.63 -15.69
N LEU A 10 -5.10 -18.05 -15.80
CA LEU A 10 -5.49 -16.88 -15.03
C LEU A 10 -5.61 -17.17 -13.52
N ILE A 11 -6.19 -18.33 -13.16
CA ILE A 11 -6.30 -18.77 -11.77
C ILE A 11 -4.91 -19.01 -11.17
N ASN A 12 -4.03 -19.69 -11.91
CA ASN A 12 -2.66 -19.94 -11.47
C ASN A 12 -1.91 -18.61 -11.28
N TYR A 13 -1.95 -17.72 -12.27
CA TYR A 13 -1.36 -16.38 -12.18
C TYR A 13 -1.86 -15.61 -10.96
N SER A 14 -3.18 -15.50 -10.77
CA SER A 14 -3.77 -14.75 -9.66
C SER A 14 -3.46 -15.35 -8.27
N SER A 15 -3.24 -16.66 -8.18
CA SER A 15 -2.94 -17.35 -6.93
C SER A 15 -1.48 -17.16 -6.49
N HIS A 16 -0.55 -17.16 -7.45
CA HIS A 16 0.89 -17.15 -7.17
C HIS A 16 1.55 -15.78 -7.33
N TRP A 17 0.97 -14.85 -8.08
CA TRP A 17 1.60 -13.56 -8.33
C TRP A 17 1.58 -12.66 -7.08
N THR A 18 2.76 -12.35 -6.56
CA THR A 18 2.98 -11.49 -5.40
C THR A 18 4.17 -10.58 -5.69
N PHE A 19 4.09 -9.33 -5.26
CA PHE A 19 5.22 -8.40 -5.40
C PHE A 19 5.05 -7.17 -4.53
N ASN A 20 6.04 -6.90 -3.68
CA ASN A 20 6.14 -5.65 -2.90
C ASN A 20 4.90 -5.34 -2.02
N GLY A 21 4.17 -6.36 -1.57
CA GLY A 21 2.99 -6.17 -0.72
C GLY A 21 3.37 -6.01 0.75
N MET A 22 3.05 -4.87 1.38
CA MET A 22 3.44 -4.61 2.78
C MET A 22 2.77 -5.58 3.76
N ILE A 23 1.44 -5.52 3.89
CA ILE A 23 0.69 -6.35 4.85
C ILE A 23 0.78 -7.82 4.45
N TYR A 24 0.80 -8.11 3.15
CA TYR A 24 0.98 -9.47 2.65
C TYR A 24 2.28 -10.11 3.15
N ASN A 25 3.43 -9.45 2.95
CA ASN A 25 4.72 -9.97 3.40
C ASN A 25 4.78 -10.08 4.94
N PHE A 26 4.16 -9.16 5.67
CA PHE A 26 4.10 -9.25 7.14
C PHE A 26 3.31 -10.48 7.62
N VAL A 27 2.14 -10.73 7.04
CA VAL A 27 1.32 -11.91 7.38
C VAL A 27 1.99 -13.20 6.92
N GLN A 28 2.73 -13.17 5.81
CA GLN A 28 3.47 -14.32 5.28
C GLN A 28 4.55 -14.86 6.23
N ILE A 29 5.08 -14.01 7.13
CA ILE A 29 6.01 -14.45 8.20
C ILE A 29 5.33 -15.43 9.17
N LEU A 30 4.02 -15.31 9.35
CA LEU A 30 3.23 -16.09 10.31
C LEU A 30 2.48 -17.25 9.65
N ILE A 31 2.05 -17.07 8.40
CA ILE A 31 1.19 -18.00 7.66
C ILE A 31 1.85 -18.29 6.32
N SER A 32 1.99 -19.56 5.95
CA SER A 32 2.61 -19.95 4.68
C SER A 32 1.62 -20.14 3.52
N ASP A 33 0.32 -20.20 3.79
CA ASP A 33 -0.71 -20.39 2.77
C ASP A 33 -1.10 -19.08 2.08
N ASN A 34 -0.72 -18.93 0.80
CA ASN A 34 -0.97 -17.74 -0.01
C ASN A 34 -2.46 -17.39 -0.12
N TYR A 35 -3.33 -18.39 -0.21
CA TYR A 35 -4.77 -18.17 -0.34
C TYR A 35 -5.34 -17.53 0.93
N THR A 36 -5.03 -18.10 2.09
CA THR A 36 -5.43 -17.56 3.40
C THR A 36 -4.89 -16.16 3.63
N ILE A 37 -3.62 -15.88 3.30
CA ILE A 37 -3.05 -14.52 3.45
C ILE A 37 -3.84 -13.49 2.64
N ARG A 38 -4.19 -13.80 1.39
CA ARG A 38 -4.98 -12.89 0.53
C ARG A 38 -6.36 -12.60 1.10
N ILE A 39 -7.02 -13.61 1.67
CA ILE A 39 -8.31 -13.43 2.37
C ILE A 39 -8.12 -12.49 3.56
N ILE A 40 -7.08 -12.68 4.37
CA ILE A 40 -6.78 -11.83 5.53
C ILE A 40 -6.54 -10.39 5.07
N CYS A 41 -5.69 -10.17 4.06
CA CYS A 41 -5.43 -8.86 3.48
C CYS A 41 -6.71 -8.19 2.98
N GLY A 42 -7.57 -8.92 2.27
CA GLY A 42 -8.85 -8.43 1.78
C GLY A 42 -9.83 -8.08 2.90
N ALA A 43 -9.92 -8.93 3.93
CA ALA A 43 -10.77 -8.70 5.09
C ALA A 43 -10.31 -7.46 5.90
N LEU A 44 -9.00 -7.31 6.12
CA LEU A 44 -8.42 -6.13 6.76
C LEU A 44 -8.68 -4.87 5.93
N TYR A 45 -8.48 -4.93 4.61
CA TYR A 45 -8.81 -3.83 3.71
C TYR A 45 -10.27 -3.41 3.84
N ILE A 46 -11.22 -4.35 3.71
CA ILE A 46 -12.66 -4.05 3.81
C ILE A 46 -13.00 -3.41 5.16
N THR A 47 -12.42 -3.93 6.24
CA THR A 47 -12.66 -3.42 7.60
C THR A 47 -12.19 -1.97 7.73
N VAL A 48 -10.96 -1.67 7.33
CA VAL A 48 -10.41 -0.31 7.42
C VAL A 48 -11.09 0.63 6.42
N TYR A 49 -11.40 0.14 5.22
CA TYR A 49 -12.13 0.89 4.20
C TYR A 49 -13.54 1.27 4.65
N ALA A 50 -14.25 0.39 5.36
CA ALA A 50 -15.58 0.71 5.90
C ALA A 50 -15.49 1.90 6.88
N VAL A 51 -14.50 1.91 7.77
CA VAL A 51 -14.25 3.05 8.68
C VAL A 51 -13.99 4.35 7.89
N LEU A 52 -13.17 4.27 6.84
CA LEU A 52 -12.91 5.41 5.95
C LEU A 52 -14.18 5.89 5.23
N PHE A 53 -15.00 4.97 4.74
CA PHE A 53 -16.22 5.27 3.99
C PHE A 53 -17.20 6.09 4.83
N PHE A 54 -17.43 5.68 6.09
CA PHE A 54 -18.32 6.37 7.03
C PHE A 54 -17.69 7.60 7.71
N SER A 55 -16.40 7.87 7.50
CA SER A 55 -15.75 9.07 8.04
C SER A 55 -16.32 10.36 7.44
N LYS A 56 -16.17 11.49 8.14
CA LYS A 56 -16.59 12.82 7.66
C LYS A 56 -15.49 13.54 6.85
N LEU A 57 -14.53 12.79 6.28
CA LEU A 57 -13.45 13.37 5.49
C LEU A 57 -13.94 13.89 4.14
N ASP A 58 -13.20 14.88 3.60
CA ASP A 58 -13.45 15.42 2.27
C ASP A 58 -13.38 14.35 1.17
N PHE A 59 -14.15 14.53 0.10
CA PHE A 59 -14.27 13.57 -1.00
C PHE A 59 -12.90 13.17 -1.59
N PHE A 60 -12.05 14.14 -1.94
CA PHE A 60 -10.72 13.88 -2.48
C PHE A 60 -9.82 13.14 -1.49
N LYS A 61 -9.92 13.45 -0.19
CA LYS A 61 -9.15 12.78 0.85
C LYS A 61 -9.60 11.33 1.03
N LYS A 62 -10.90 11.05 0.92
CA LYS A 62 -11.44 9.68 0.90
C LYS A 62 -10.90 8.89 -0.29
N ILE A 63 -10.92 9.45 -1.50
CA ILE A 63 -10.38 8.77 -2.69
C ILE A 63 -8.90 8.46 -2.49
N TYR A 64 -8.11 9.47 -2.08
CA TYR A 64 -6.68 9.32 -1.83
C TYR A 64 -6.39 8.21 -0.81
N LEU A 65 -7.07 8.22 0.34
CA LEU A 65 -6.90 7.19 1.36
C LEU A 65 -7.41 5.82 0.91
N SER A 66 -8.42 5.76 0.05
CA SER A 66 -8.91 4.49 -0.50
C SER A 66 -7.85 3.81 -1.36
N ILE A 67 -7.21 4.59 -2.26
CA ILE A 67 -6.11 4.10 -3.09
C ILE A 67 -4.90 3.74 -2.22
N PHE A 68 -4.59 4.58 -1.23
CA PHE A 68 -3.50 4.29 -0.28
C PHE A 68 -3.71 2.95 0.43
N LEU A 69 -4.89 2.74 1.02
CA LEU A 69 -5.25 1.49 1.69
C LEU A 69 -5.18 0.30 0.74
N LEU A 70 -5.67 0.48 -0.50
CA LEU A 70 -5.56 -0.57 -1.51
C LEU A 70 -4.10 -0.97 -1.74
N MET A 71 -3.15 -0.02 -1.82
CA MET A 71 -1.73 -0.35 -1.99
C MET A 71 -1.15 -1.03 -0.74
N ILE A 72 -1.47 -0.56 0.46
CA ILE A 72 -0.94 -1.13 1.72
C ILE A 72 -1.39 -2.59 1.92
N PHE A 73 -2.67 -2.88 1.62
CA PHE A 73 -3.24 -4.21 1.78
C PHE A 73 -3.12 -5.11 0.54
N SER A 74 -2.71 -4.56 -0.61
CA SER A 74 -2.54 -5.37 -1.82
C SER A 74 -1.35 -6.32 -1.68
N PRO A 75 -1.47 -7.59 -2.13
CA PRO A 75 -0.35 -8.50 -2.27
C PRO A 75 0.60 -8.11 -3.41
N ILE A 76 0.19 -7.17 -4.28
CA ILE A 76 0.88 -6.79 -5.50
C ILE A 76 0.90 -5.26 -5.62
N VAL A 77 2.07 -4.66 -5.53
CA VAL A 77 2.26 -3.21 -5.63
C VAL A 77 3.41 -2.91 -6.59
N HIS A 78 3.07 -2.67 -7.86
CA HIS A 78 4.04 -2.22 -8.84
C HIS A 78 4.16 -0.69 -8.87
N PRO A 79 5.34 -0.12 -9.21
CA PRO A 79 5.55 1.33 -9.29
C PRO A 79 4.50 2.08 -10.10
N TRP A 80 4.05 1.52 -11.22
CA TRP A 80 3.06 2.16 -12.09
C TRP A 80 1.65 2.22 -11.47
N TYR A 81 1.33 1.41 -10.46
CA TYR A 81 0.07 1.52 -9.74
C TYR A 81 0.00 2.81 -8.90
N LEU A 82 1.14 3.33 -8.45
CA LEU A 82 1.21 4.57 -7.69
C LEU A 82 1.04 5.82 -8.56
N ILE A 83 0.96 5.70 -9.89
CA ILE A 83 0.69 6.85 -10.77
C ILE A 83 -0.67 7.48 -10.41
N TRP A 84 -1.70 6.64 -10.21
CA TRP A 84 -3.03 7.10 -9.79
C TRP A 84 -3.02 7.79 -8.44
N PHE A 85 -2.18 7.29 -7.54
CA PHE A 85 -1.95 7.88 -6.23
C PHE A 85 -1.21 9.22 -6.33
N ALA A 86 -0.22 9.34 -7.22
CA ALA A 86 0.58 10.54 -7.46
C ALA A 86 -0.25 11.71 -8.00
N VAL A 87 -1.22 11.45 -8.88
CA VAL A 87 -2.12 12.48 -9.44
C VAL A 87 -2.93 13.21 -8.36
N LEU A 88 -3.22 12.56 -7.24
CA LEU A 88 -3.99 13.14 -6.14
C LEU A 88 -3.13 13.93 -5.13
N LEU A 89 -1.80 13.75 -5.15
CA LEU A 89 -0.90 14.39 -4.18
C LEU A 89 -0.92 15.93 -4.19
N PRO A 90 -1.02 16.63 -5.34
CA PRO A 90 -1.12 18.09 -5.33
C PRO A 90 -2.35 18.62 -4.57
N ILE A 91 -3.42 17.81 -4.52
CA ILE A 91 -4.69 18.15 -3.87
C ILE A 91 -4.61 17.83 -2.37
N THR A 92 -4.15 16.64 -1.99
CA THR A 92 -4.15 16.18 -0.59
C THR A 92 -2.92 16.62 0.20
N ARG A 93 -1.81 16.94 -0.48
CA ARG A 93 -0.56 17.46 0.09
C ARG A 93 0.00 16.62 1.24
N SER A 94 0.00 15.29 1.08
CA SER A 94 0.61 14.38 2.06
C SER A 94 2.09 14.14 1.76
N PHE A 95 2.95 14.34 2.76
CA PHE A 95 4.36 14.00 2.71
C PHE A 95 4.58 12.48 2.72
N SER A 96 3.78 11.73 3.49
CA SER A 96 3.82 10.26 3.46
C SER A 96 3.55 9.73 2.05
N GLY A 97 2.59 10.34 1.35
CA GLY A 97 2.29 10.01 -0.04
C GLY A 97 3.41 10.38 -1.01
N LEU A 98 4.02 11.56 -0.85
CA LEU A 98 5.15 11.99 -1.67
C LEU A 98 6.36 11.06 -1.50
N TYR A 99 6.65 10.67 -0.26
CA TYR A 99 7.69 9.69 0.04
C TYR A 99 7.38 8.36 -0.63
N PHE A 100 6.15 7.84 -0.50
CA PHE A 100 5.79 6.54 -1.07
C PHE A 100 5.99 6.48 -2.58
N VAL A 101 5.52 7.49 -3.32
CA VAL A 101 5.70 7.57 -4.78
C VAL A 101 7.18 7.63 -5.18
N SER A 102 8.02 8.26 -4.35
CA SER A 102 9.45 8.37 -4.60
C SER A 102 10.17 7.05 -4.29
N ALA A 103 9.86 6.45 -3.14
CA ALA A 103 10.51 5.28 -2.59
C ALA A 103 10.18 3.99 -3.37
N VAL A 104 9.01 3.89 -4.00
CA VAL A 104 8.63 2.69 -4.77
C VAL A 104 9.60 2.38 -5.93
N SER A 105 10.41 3.35 -6.35
CA SER A 105 11.48 3.12 -7.31
C SER A 105 12.55 2.12 -6.80
N LEU A 106 12.66 1.91 -5.49
CA LEU A 106 13.58 0.93 -4.91
C LEU A 106 13.19 -0.51 -5.27
N THR A 107 11.90 -0.80 -5.53
CA THR A 107 11.46 -2.11 -6.03
C THR A 107 12.16 -2.56 -7.32
N PHE A 108 12.71 -1.63 -8.12
CA PHE A 108 13.48 -1.98 -9.31
C PHE A 108 14.76 -2.76 -8.99
N PHE A 109 15.27 -2.74 -7.75
CA PHE A 109 16.35 -3.65 -7.34
C PHE A 109 15.98 -5.12 -7.54
N THR A 110 14.75 -5.51 -7.22
CA THR A 110 14.25 -6.87 -7.45
C THR A 110 14.23 -7.20 -8.95
N VAL A 111 13.80 -6.25 -9.78
CA VAL A 111 13.74 -6.42 -11.25
C VAL A 111 15.16 -6.55 -11.84
N MET A 112 16.09 -5.69 -11.42
CA MET A 112 17.49 -5.75 -11.86
C MET A 112 18.16 -7.06 -11.42
N ASN A 113 17.91 -7.51 -10.19
CA ASN A 113 18.43 -8.79 -9.72
C ASN A 113 17.88 -9.97 -10.55
N PHE A 114 16.59 -9.95 -10.88
CA PHE A 114 16.00 -10.96 -11.73
C PHE A 114 16.64 -10.98 -13.13
N GLN A 115 16.88 -9.82 -13.74
CA GLN A 115 17.52 -9.73 -15.06
C GLN A 115 18.96 -10.25 -15.08
N THR A 116 19.67 -10.18 -13.96
CA THR A 116 21.08 -10.59 -13.87
C THR A 116 21.26 -12.04 -13.38
N THR A 117 20.37 -12.51 -12.51
CA THR A 117 20.50 -13.83 -11.84
C THR A 117 19.44 -14.84 -12.25
N ASN A 118 18.40 -14.42 -13.01
CA ASN A 118 17.18 -15.20 -13.28
C ASN A 118 16.42 -15.68 -12.04
N ASN A 119 16.73 -15.13 -10.86
CA ASN A 119 16.06 -15.47 -9.61
C ASN A 119 15.20 -14.30 -9.12
N TRP A 120 13.90 -14.53 -8.94
CA TRP A 120 12.99 -13.53 -8.40
C TRP A 120 13.04 -13.57 -6.87
N MET A 121 13.80 -12.66 -6.30
CA MET A 121 13.99 -12.55 -4.85
C MET A 121 13.66 -11.14 -4.40
N GLU A 122 12.68 -11.02 -3.50
CA GLU A 122 12.37 -9.76 -2.83
C GLU A 122 13.30 -9.56 -1.63
N TYR A 123 13.81 -8.34 -1.47
CA TYR A 123 14.73 -8.00 -0.40
C TYR A 123 13.97 -7.34 0.76
N PRO A 124 13.94 -7.93 1.96
CA PRO A 124 13.24 -7.35 3.12
C PRO A 124 13.73 -5.93 3.46
N VAL A 125 15.01 -5.65 3.24
CA VAL A 125 15.59 -4.32 3.47
C VAL A 125 14.98 -3.26 2.55
N VAL A 126 14.71 -3.61 1.28
CA VAL A 126 14.04 -2.72 0.32
C VAL A 126 12.59 -2.47 0.76
N LEU A 127 11.87 -3.53 1.13
CA LEU A 127 10.50 -3.44 1.64
C LEU A 127 10.43 -2.55 2.90
N LEU A 128 11.37 -2.71 3.84
CA LEU A 128 11.45 -1.88 5.04
C LEU A 128 11.78 -0.42 4.71
N ALA A 129 12.72 -0.17 3.80
CA ALA A 129 13.06 1.18 3.36
C ALA A 129 11.88 1.89 2.69
N GLU A 130 11.04 1.16 1.95
CA GLU A 130 9.84 1.71 1.34
C GLU A 130 8.75 2.00 2.36
N TYR A 131 8.39 1.02 3.20
CA TYR A 131 7.17 1.10 4.00
C TYR A 131 7.37 1.67 5.41
N LEU A 132 8.53 1.52 6.03
CA LEU A 132 8.76 2.02 7.39
C LEU A 132 8.63 3.55 7.47
N PRO A 133 9.25 4.34 6.58
CA PRO A 133 9.12 5.80 6.65
C PRO A 133 7.72 6.27 6.31
N ILE A 134 6.99 5.55 5.43
CA ILE A 134 5.58 5.84 5.14
C ILE A 134 4.75 5.76 6.41
N VAL A 135 4.88 4.67 7.17
CA VAL A 135 4.14 4.48 8.43
C VAL A 135 4.47 5.61 9.41
N ILE A 136 5.75 5.91 9.61
CA ILE A 136 6.19 6.97 10.52
C ILE A 136 5.62 8.33 10.11
N LEU A 137 5.76 8.71 8.83
CA LEU A 137 5.28 9.99 8.31
C LEU A 137 3.76 10.08 8.37
N PHE A 138 3.04 9.01 8.06
CA PHE A 138 1.58 8.98 8.09
C PHE A 138 1.05 9.20 9.51
N PHE A 139 1.59 8.49 10.50
CA PHE A 139 1.20 8.70 11.90
C PHE A 139 1.60 10.09 12.41
N TYR A 140 2.76 10.60 12.01
CA TYR A 140 3.18 11.96 12.32
C TYR A 140 2.20 13.01 11.76
N GLU A 141 1.77 12.87 10.50
CA GLU A 141 0.76 13.74 9.89
C GLU A 141 -0.58 13.69 10.63
N MET A 142 -1.03 12.50 11.02
CA MET A 142 -2.28 12.35 11.79
C MET A 142 -2.21 13.02 13.16
N ILE A 143 -1.10 12.86 13.87
CA ILE A 143 -0.91 13.47 15.20
C ILE A 143 -0.83 14.99 15.08
N LYS A 144 -0.07 15.50 14.11
CA LYS A 144 0.07 16.93 13.85
C LYS A 144 -1.27 17.58 13.53
N LEU A 145 -2.06 16.96 12.63
CA LEU A 145 -3.40 17.44 12.31
C LEU A 145 -4.28 17.54 13.56
N LYS A 146 -4.32 16.49 14.40
CA LYS A 146 -5.11 16.48 15.63
C LYS A 146 -4.66 17.57 16.62
N PHE A 147 -3.35 17.80 16.71
CA PHE A 147 -2.80 18.83 17.58
C PHE A 147 -3.17 20.26 17.12
N ASP A 148 -3.05 20.54 15.83
CA ASP A 148 -3.40 21.84 15.25
C ASP A 148 -4.89 22.17 15.44
N TRP A 149 -5.79 21.18 15.28
CA TRP A 149 -7.22 21.32 15.56
C TRP A 149 -7.52 21.66 17.03
N ASN A 150 -6.87 20.97 17.97
CA ASN A 150 -7.07 21.22 19.40
C ASN A 150 -6.62 22.63 19.84
N ILE A 151 -5.56 23.18 19.23
CA ILE A 151 -5.13 24.56 19.49
C ILE A 151 -6.17 25.55 18.96
N PHE A 152 -6.65 25.32 17.73
CA PHE A 152 -7.65 26.18 17.11
C PHE A 152 -8.93 26.25 17.95
N GLU A 153 -9.48 25.12 18.38
CA GLU A 153 -10.68 25.10 19.25
C GLU A 153 -10.48 25.86 20.57
N ARG A 154 -9.29 25.79 21.17
CA ARG A 154 -8.95 26.52 22.41
C ARG A 154 -8.75 28.03 22.21
N SER A 155 -8.58 28.48 20.97
CA SER A 155 -8.30 29.88 20.64
C SER A 155 -9.55 30.70 20.30
N ILE A 156 -10.71 30.05 20.15
CA ILE A 156 -11.99 30.72 19.91
C ILE A 156 -12.56 31.17 21.27
N PRO A 157 -12.67 32.48 21.55
CA PRO A 157 -13.34 32.94 22.76
C PRO A 157 -14.84 32.62 22.69
N GLU A 158 -15.40 32.11 23.79
CA GLU A 158 -16.83 31.79 23.97
C GLU A 158 -17.77 32.98 23.72
#